data_AF-A0AAD4T567-F1
#
_entry.id   AF-A0AAD4T567-F1
#
_cell.length_a   1.000
_cell.length_b   1.000
_cell.length_c   1.000
_cell.angle_alpha   90.00
_cell.angle_beta   90.00
_cell.angle_gamma   90.00
#
_symmetry.space_group_name_H-M   'P 1'
#
loop_
_entity.id
_entity.type
_entity.pdbx_description
1 polymer ?
#
loop_
_entity_poly.entity_id
_entity_poly.type
_entity_poly.pdbx_seq_one_letter_code
_entity_poly.pdbx_strand_id
1 'polypeptide(L)'
;MDVCLEIFASSELFDSKVHFLTGRIRPRGYALVPFVDKVFSLRDGSDIQRFQLTCSDMYIDIASEHVYRWIASAVSLNVQELCIDINRIRGDFEIPSCLATCKSLSKLDLVLVLFRFFEDKRKIILPISISLPRLKSLHLSLLSLVFDDENLVTKFFSSCPALESLELFCEFSNMNLILSLPRLKCFVYGENEKSDNIQLCAPNLTDLNFHGCISSDYNLENLASLTSADIFMFTK
;
A
#
# COMPACT_ATOMS: atom_id res chain seq x y z
N MET A 1 -2.54 14.98 21.87
CA MET A 1 -2.42 13.52 22.13
C MET A 1 -2.43 12.86 20.78
N ASP A 2 -1.40 12.07 20.49
CA ASP A 2 -1.27 11.32 19.26
C ASP A 2 -2.22 10.12 19.31
N VAL A 3 -3.31 10.17 18.52
CA VAL A 3 -4.31 9.10 18.49
C VAL A 3 -3.95 8.12 17.37
N CYS A 4 -3.65 6.88 17.76
CA CYS A 4 -3.46 5.75 16.86
C CYS A 4 -4.65 4.79 16.97
N LEU A 5 -5.22 4.42 15.83
CA LEU A 5 -6.28 3.41 15.73
C LEU A 5 -5.72 2.18 15.03
N GLU A 6 -5.66 1.05 15.72
CA GLU A 6 -5.21 -0.22 15.17
C GLU A 6 -6.28 -1.29 15.34
N ILE A 7 -6.73 -1.87 14.24
CA ILE A 7 -7.79 -2.90 14.22
C ILE A 7 -7.21 -4.16 13.56
N PHE A 8 -7.31 -5.29 14.25
CA PHE A 8 -6.80 -6.58 13.79
C PHE A 8 -7.91 -7.63 13.81
N ALA A 9 -8.16 -8.28 12.66
CA ALA A 9 -9.05 -9.42 12.52
C ALA A 9 -8.31 -10.62 11.91
N SER A 10 -8.34 -11.77 12.59
CA SER A 10 -7.79 -13.05 12.15
C SER A 10 -8.64 -14.19 12.73
N SER A 11 -8.78 -15.28 11.97
CA SER A 11 -9.47 -16.51 12.39
C SER A 11 -8.57 -17.47 13.19
N GLU A 12 -7.25 -17.27 13.20
CA GLU A 12 -6.30 -18.19 13.87
C GLU A 12 -5.91 -17.72 15.29
N LEU A 13 -6.03 -18.64 16.26
CA LEU A 13 -5.55 -18.50 17.63
C LEU A 13 -4.02 -18.56 17.66
N PHE A 14 -3.35 -17.41 17.56
CA PHE A 14 -1.99 -17.28 18.10
C PHE A 14 -1.95 -16.31 19.28
N ASP A 15 -1.48 -16.88 20.38
CA ASP A 15 -1.28 -16.29 21.69
C ASP A 15 0.11 -15.65 21.75
N SER A 16 0.19 -14.37 22.13
CA SER A 16 1.22 -13.84 23.05
C SER A 16 1.05 -12.33 23.24
N LYS A 17 0.64 -11.99 24.47
CA LYS A 17 0.90 -10.77 25.27
C LYS A 17 1.36 -9.50 24.54
N VAL A 18 0.54 -8.42 24.61
CA VAL A 18 1.05 -7.06 24.83
C VAL A 18 0.04 -6.22 25.62
N HIS A 19 0.58 -5.44 26.57
CA HIS A 19 -0.09 -4.61 27.54
C HIS A 19 -0.75 -3.34 26.97
N PHE A 20 -1.72 -2.85 27.74
CA PHE A 20 -2.73 -1.83 27.47
C PHE A 20 -2.19 -0.44 27.10
N LEU A 21 -2.71 0.12 26.01
CA LEU A 21 -3.30 1.47 25.86
C LEU A 21 -4.18 1.57 24.57
N THR A 22 -4.30 0.47 23.79
CA THR A 22 -5.01 0.37 22.52
C THR A 22 -5.94 -0.86 22.53
N GLY A 23 -7.25 -0.66 22.33
CA GLY A 23 -8.24 -1.73 22.41
C GLY A 23 -8.31 -2.58 21.13
N ARG A 24 -7.67 -3.76 21.14
CA ARG A 24 -7.89 -4.79 20.09
C ARG A 24 -9.21 -5.53 20.34
N ILE A 25 -10.26 -5.16 19.63
CA ILE A 25 -11.52 -5.91 19.61
C ILE A 25 -11.49 -6.82 18.38
N ARG A 26 -11.71 -8.12 18.58
CA ARG A 26 -11.77 -9.15 17.54
C ARG A 26 -13.23 -9.45 17.18
N PRO A 27 -13.79 -8.86 16.12
CA PRO A 27 -15.12 -9.25 15.64
C PRO A 27 -15.08 -10.62 14.92
N ARG A 28 -16.08 -11.49 15.15
CA ARG A 28 -16.37 -12.62 14.24
C ARG A 28 -16.65 -12.06 12.85
N GLY A 29 -16.27 -12.75 11.77
CA GLY A 29 -16.06 -12.14 10.45
C GLY A 29 -17.11 -11.16 9.88
N TYR A 30 -18.39 -11.31 10.19
CA TYR A 30 -19.45 -10.37 9.79
C TYR A 30 -19.53 -9.08 10.62
N ALA A 31 -18.87 -9.03 11.78
CA ALA A 31 -18.90 -7.90 12.70
C ALA A 31 -17.74 -6.91 12.48
N LEU A 32 -16.78 -7.20 11.60
CA LEU A 32 -15.67 -6.28 11.33
C LEU A 32 -16.16 -4.95 10.77
N VAL A 33 -17.01 -5.01 9.76
CA VAL A 33 -17.58 -3.81 9.14
C VAL A 33 -18.34 -2.94 10.14
N PRO A 34 -19.37 -3.44 10.86
CA PRO A 34 -20.08 -2.63 11.83
C PRO A 34 -19.18 -2.18 12.99
N PHE A 35 -18.13 -2.94 13.33
CA PHE A 35 -17.16 -2.54 14.34
C PHE A 35 -16.35 -1.32 13.90
N VAL A 36 -15.73 -1.36 12.71
CA VAL A 36 -14.93 -0.24 12.19
C VAL A 36 -15.83 1.00 12.00
N ASP A 37 -17.02 0.83 11.43
CA ASP A 37 -18.01 1.91 11.29
C ASP A 37 -18.37 2.50 12.67
N LYS A 38 -18.54 1.66 13.69
CA LYS A 38 -18.82 2.12 15.06
C LYS A 38 -17.65 2.90 15.65
N VAL A 39 -16.41 2.45 15.46
CA VAL A 39 -15.20 3.16 15.93
C VAL A 39 -15.18 4.58 15.38
N PHE A 40 -15.39 4.77 14.08
CA PHE A 40 -15.45 6.11 13.50
C PHE A 40 -16.63 6.94 14.04
N SER A 41 -17.81 6.32 14.22
CA SER A 41 -18.99 7.02 14.75
C SER A 41 -18.86 7.53 16.19
N LEU A 42 -17.96 6.93 16.98
CA LEU A 42 -17.76 7.27 18.39
C LEU A 42 -16.70 8.34 18.61
N ARG A 43 -15.97 8.75 17.56
CA ARG A 43 -14.96 9.80 17.69
C ARG A 43 -15.57 11.18 17.70
N ASP A 44 -14.88 12.09 18.38
CA ASP A 44 -15.26 13.49 18.59
C ASP A 44 -14.83 14.42 17.45
N GLY A 45 -14.32 13.87 16.35
CA GLY A 45 -13.82 14.64 15.20
C GLY A 45 -12.38 15.12 15.34
N SER A 46 -11.67 14.78 16.42
CA SER A 46 -10.25 15.10 16.58
C SER A 46 -9.39 14.39 15.52
N ASP A 47 -8.24 14.98 15.17
CA ASP A 47 -7.30 14.38 14.23
C ASP A 47 -6.87 12.95 14.65
N ILE A 48 -6.51 12.14 13.67
CA ILE A 48 -5.88 10.83 13.84
C ILE A 48 -4.46 10.96 13.31
N GLN A 49 -3.48 10.49 14.07
CA GLN A 49 -2.12 10.41 13.54
C GLN A 49 -1.98 9.18 12.64
N ARG A 50 -2.37 8.01 13.16
CA ARG A 50 -2.26 6.73 12.47
C ARG A 50 -3.59 5.98 12.46
N PHE A 51 -4.00 5.50 11.29
CA PHE A 51 -5.07 4.53 11.13
C PHE A 51 -4.51 3.26 10.49
N GLN A 52 -4.67 2.14 11.18
CA GLN A 52 -4.26 0.82 10.72
C GLN A 52 -5.42 -0.16 10.83
N LEU A 53 -5.71 -0.82 9.71
CA LEU A 53 -6.67 -1.91 9.64
C LEU A 53 -5.99 -3.11 8.99
N THR A 54 -5.95 -4.22 9.72
CA THR A 54 -5.48 -5.50 9.23
C THR A 54 -6.59 -6.54 9.34
N CYS A 55 -6.99 -7.11 8.22
CA CYS A 55 -7.91 -8.24 8.12
C CYS A 55 -7.21 -9.37 7.36
N SER A 56 -6.57 -10.25 8.12
CA SER A 56 -5.81 -11.36 7.56
C SER A 56 -6.66 -12.62 7.31
N ASP A 57 -7.94 -12.58 7.70
CA ASP A 57 -8.85 -13.72 7.62
C ASP A 57 -9.26 -14.01 6.17
N MET A 58 -8.82 -15.18 5.67
CA MET A 58 -9.11 -15.68 4.33
C MET A 58 -10.56 -16.13 4.13
N TYR A 59 -11.43 -15.97 5.12
CA TYR A 59 -12.86 -16.28 5.00
C TYR A 59 -13.76 -15.04 5.06
N ILE A 60 -13.19 -13.84 5.26
CA ILE A 60 -13.95 -12.59 5.32
C ILE A 60 -13.77 -11.84 4.00
N ASP A 61 -14.82 -11.82 3.18
CA ASP A 61 -14.85 -10.93 2.03
C ASP A 61 -15.23 -9.50 2.47
N ILE A 62 -14.34 -8.54 2.24
CA ILE A 62 -14.63 -7.12 2.46
C ILE A 62 -14.92 -6.46 1.13
N ALA A 63 -16.12 -5.89 1.02
CA ALA A 63 -16.51 -5.13 -0.15
C ALA A 63 -15.82 -3.75 -0.15
N SER A 64 -15.32 -3.33 -1.32
CA SER A 64 -14.45 -2.16 -1.47
C SER A 64 -15.11 -0.86 -0.98
N GLU A 65 -16.43 -0.74 -1.04
CA GLU A 65 -17.18 0.41 -0.54
C GLU A 65 -16.98 0.66 0.97
N HIS A 66 -16.75 -0.39 1.76
CA HIS A 66 -16.45 -0.25 3.18
C HIS A 66 -15.05 0.30 3.38
N VAL A 67 -14.07 -0.22 2.63
CA VAL A 67 -12.69 0.26 2.65
C VAL A 67 -12.64 1.72 2.23
N TYR A 68 -13.34 2.10 1.16
CA TYR A 68 -13.43 3.49 0.71
C TYR A 68 -14.00 4.41 1.80
N ARG A 69 -15.04 3.97 2.52
CA ARG A 69 -15.63 4.72 3.62
C ARG A 69 -14.65 4.92 4.78
N TRP A 70 -13.89 3.89 5.14
CA TRP A 70 -12.90 3.97 6.22
C TRP A 70 -11.73 4.87 5.85
N ILE A 71 -11.23 4.77 4.61
CA ILE A 71 -10.21 5.66 4.07
C ILE A 71 -10.71 7.10 4.09
N ALA A 72 -11.91 7.36 3.58
CA ALA A 72 -12.48 8.71 3.58
C ALA A 72 -12.65 9.26 5.01
N SER A 73 -13.05 8.42 5.96
CA SER A 73 -13.18 8.79 7.37
C SER A 73 -11.82 9.16 7.98
N ALA A 74 -10.79 8.33 7.76
CA ALA A 74 -9.44 8.61 8.24
C ALA A 74 -8.86 9.90 7.61
N VAL A 75 -9.02 10.08 6.30
CA VAL A 75 -8.60 11.28 5.57
C VAL A 75 -9.30 12.53 6.11
N SER A 76 -10.60 12.45 6.41
CA SER A 76 -11.35 13.58 6.98
C SER A 76 -10.87 14.00 8.37
N LEU A 77 -10.14 13.11 9.05
CA LEU A 77 -9.52 13.32 10.35
C LEU A 77 -8.00 13.55 10.24
N ASN A 78 -7.54 14.08 9.10
CA ASN A 78 -6.15 14.47 8.85
C ASN A 78 -5.11 13.37 9.13
N VAL A 79 -5.44 12.12 8.80
CA VAL A 79 -4.52 10.98 8.97
C VAL A 79 -3.14 11.27 8.36
N GLN A 80 -2.09 10.95 9.12
CA GLN A 80 -0.70 11.09 8.68
C GLN A 80 -0.12 9.75 8.24
N GLU A 81 -0.57 8.66 8.83
CA GLU A 81 -0.14 7.31 8.51
C GLU A 81 -1.34 6.40 8.29
N LEU A 82 -1.49 5.90 7.08
CA LEU A 82 -2.59 5.01 6.70
C LEU A 82 -2.03 3.64 6.35
N CYS A 83 -2.49 2.61 7.05
CA CYS A 83 -2.17 1.22 6.77
C CYS A 83 -3.46 0.42 6.59
N ILE A 84 -3.65 -0.15 5.40
CA ILE A 84 -4.76 -1.04 5.08
C ILE A 84 -4.17 -2.35 4.58
N ASP A 85 -4.42 -3.42 5.32
CA ASP A 85 -4.01 -4.78 5.01
C ASP A 85 -5.27 -5.67 4.99
N ILE A 86 -5.70 -6.07 3.79
CA ILE A 86 -6.94 -6.84 3.59
C ILE A 86 -6.65 -7.99 2.64
N ASN A 87 -6.80 -9.22 3.17
CA ASN A 87 -6.51 -10.43 2.43
C ASN A 87 -7.59 -10.86 1.42
N ARG A 88 -8.79 -10.25 1.47
CA ARG A 88 -9.89 -10.60 0.56
C ARG A 88 -10.76 -9.39 0.23
N ILE A 89 -10.34 -8.68 -0.80
CA ILE A 89 -11.15 -7.63 -1.44
C ILE A 89 -11.90 -8.19 -2.66
N ARG A 90 -12.93 -7.48 -3.15
CA ARG A 90 -13.74 -7.89 -4.31
C ARG A 90 -13.58 -6.89 -5.46
N GLY A 91 -13.39 -7.42 -6.67
CA GLY A 91 -13.40 -6.63 -7.91
C GLY A 91 -12.14 -5.79 -8.12
N ASP A 92 -12.23 -4.82 -9.02
CA ASP A 92 -11.17 -3.83 -9.20
C ASP A 92 -11.12 -2.90 -7.97
N PHE A 93 -9.94 -2.33 -7.68
CA PHE A 93 -9.75 -1.41 -6.58
C PHE A 93 -9.34 -0.03 -7.10
N GLU A 94 -10.19 0.96 -6.89
CA GLU A 94 -9.88 2.35 -7.21
C GLU A 94 -9.29 3.04 -5.99
N ILE A 95 -8.11 3.64 -6.13
CA ILE A 95 -7.54 4.48 -5.07
C ILE A 95 -8.45 5.70 -4.89
N PRO A 96 -9.05 5.92 -3.70
CA PRO A 96 -9.98 7.02 -3.51
C PRO A 96 -9.32 8.38 -3.78
N SER A 97 -10.03 9.26 -4.49
CA SER A 97 -9.53 10.60 -4.83
C SER A 97 -9.19 11.44 -3.59
N CYS A 98 -9.92 11.26 -2.49
CA CYS A 98 -9.63 11.90 -1.21
C CYS A 98 -8.28 11.44 -0.63
N LEU A 99 -7.91 10.16 -0.82
CA LEU A 99 -6.62 9.64 -0.41
C LEU A 99 -5.50 10.20 -1.29
N ALA A 100 -5.67 10.18 -2.61
CA ALA A 100 -4.67 10.66 -3.57
C ALA A 100 -4.37 12.17 -3.48
N THR A 101 -5.20 12.93 -2.75
CA THR A 101 -5.03 14.37 -2.52
C THR A 101 -4.86 14.72 -1.04
N CYS A 102 -4.64 13.73 -0.18
CA CYS A 102 -4.49 13.89 1.26
C CYS A 102 -3.16 14.58 1.60
N LYS A 103 -3.21 15.86 1.98
CA LYS A 103 -2.02 16.68 2.25
C LYS A 103 -1.33 16.36 3.57
N SER A 104 -2.03 15.72 4.52
CA SER A 104 -1.47 15.31 5.81
C SER A 104 -0.69 14.00 5.72
N LEU A 105 -0.95 13.19 4.68
CA LEU A 105 -0.41 11.85 4.56
C LEU A 105 1.11 11.86 4.37
N SER A 106 1.79 11.13 5.26
CA SER A 106 3.24 10.96 5.29
C SER A 106 3.67 9.50 5.09
N LYS A 107 2.79 8.55 5.42
CA LYS A 107 2.99 7.12 5.19
C LYS A 107 1.72 6.47 4.64
N LEU A 108 1.86 5.66 3.60
CA LEU A 108 0.80 4.85 3.03
C LEU A 108 1.27 3.40 2.85
N ASP A 109 0.63 2.48 3.57
CA ASP A 109 0.80 1.04 3.41
C ASP A 109 -0.51 0.46 2.91
N LEU A 110 -0.50 -0.11 1.71
CA LEU A 110 -1.66 -0.73 1.08
C LEU A 110 -1.32 -2.16 0.69
N VAL A 111 -1.77 -3.11 1.49
CA VAL A 111 -1.62 -4.55 1.29
C VAL A 111 -2.98 -5.12 0.94
N LEU A 112 -3.17 -5.50 -0.31
CA LEU A 112 -4.44 -5.99 -0.83
C LEU A 112 -4.22 -7.31 -1.54
N VAL A 113 -4.99 -8.32 -1.11
CA VAL A 113 -5.04 -9.61 -1.77
C VAL A 113 -6.44 -9.83 -2.33
N LEU A 114 -6.50 -10.10 -3.63
CA LEU A 114 -7.74 -10.46 -4.30
C LEU A 114 -7.95 -11.97 -4.30
N PHE A 115 -9.16 -12.39 -3.96
CA PHE A 115 -9.54 -13.79 -4.07
C PHE A 115 -9.83 -14.15 -5.53
N ARG A 116 -9.04 -15.08 -6.08
CA ARG A 116 -9.21 -15.60 -7.44
C ARG A 116 -10.38 -16.57 -7.49
N PHE A 117 -11.52 -16.13 -8.04
CA PHE A 117 -12.55 -17.06 -8.50
C PHE A 117 -12.38 -17.43 -9.99
N PHE A 118 -11.63 -16.62 -10.74
CA PHE A 118 -11.37 -16.78 -12.17
C PHE A 118 -9.93 -16.37 -12.49
N GLU A 119 -9.39 -16.83 -13.63
CA GLU A 119 -8.05 -16.54 -14.17
C GLU A 119 -7.83 -15.04 -14.52
N ASP A 120 -8.87 -14.21 -14.46
CA ASP A 120 -8.79 -12.80 -14.84
C ASP A 120 -8.16 -11.95 -13.73
N LYS A 121 -6.97 -11.40 -14.01
CA LYS A 121 -6.35 -10.35 -13.19
C LYS A 121 -7.26 -9.12 -13.13
N ARG A 122 -7.35 -8.53 -11.94
CA ARG A 122 -8.12 -7.30 -11.71
C ARG A 122 -7.21 -6.10 -11.69
N LYS A 123 -7.81 -4.92 -11.78
CA LYS A 123 -7.07 -3.67 -11.91
C LYS A 123 -7.01 -2.92 -10.60
N ILE A 124 -5.85 -2.33 -10.33
CA ILE A 124 -5.77 -1.19 -9.43
C ILE A 124 -5.87 0.08 -10.27
N ILE A 125 -6.86 0.91 -9.97
CA ILE A 125 -7.20 2.11 -10.74
C ILE A 125 -6.71 3.32 -9.97
N LEU A 126 -5.85 4.11 -10.62
CA LEU A 126 -5.33 5.37 -10.08
C LEU A 126 -6.24 6.54 -10.48
N PRO A 127 -6.52 7.49 -9.57
CA PRO A 127 -7.28 8.68 -9.91
C PRO A 127 -6.47 9.62 -10.82
N ILE A 128 -7.16 10.41 -11.64
CA ILE A 128 -6.52 11.31 -12.61
C ILE A 128 -5.71 12.43 -11.93
N SER A 129 -6.13 12.86 -10.73
CA SER A 129 -5.49 13.93 -9.96
C SER A 129 -4.85 13.36 -8.70
N ILE A 130 -3.54 13.52 -8.59
CA ILE A 130 -2.73 12.96 -7.51
C ILE A 130 -1.80 14.06 -7.01
N SER A 131 -1.81 14.31 -5.71
CA SER A 131 -0.92 15.26 -5.05
C SER A 131 -0.71 14.85 -3.60
N LEU A 132 0.45 14.24 -3.34
CA LEU A 132 0.83 13.72 -2.03
C LEU A 132 2.15 14.38 -1.58
N PRO A 133 2.13 15.71 -1.30
CA PRO A 133 3.34 16.50 -1.12
C PRO A 133 4.16 16.13 0.12
N ARG A 134 3.56 15.43 1.09
CA ARG A 134 4.20 15.03 2.35
C ARG A 134 4.51 13.54 2.44
N LEU A 135 4.13 12.74 1.44
CA LEU A 135 4.33 11.31 1.48
C LEU A 135 5.83 10.97 1.43
N LYS A 136 6.31 10.34 2.50
CA LYS A 136 7.71 9.93 2.67
C LYS A 136 7.90 8.43 2.53
N SER A 137 6.89 7.64 2.88
CA SER A 137 6.94 6.19 2.82
C SER A 137 5.70 5.66 2.10
N LEU A 138 5.93 4.81 1.10
CA LEU A 138 4.91 4.15 0.32
C LEU A 138 5.22 2.66 0.24
N HIS A 139 4.30 1.84 0.73
CA HIS A 139 4.34 0.39 0.58
C HIS A 139 3.08 -0.07 -0.16
N LEU A 140 3.26 -0.72 -1.31
CA LEU A 140 2.17 -1.32 -2.09
C LEU A 140 2.44 -2.81 -2.26
N SER A 141 1.60 -3.65 -1.65
CA SER A 141 1.60 -5.10 -1.87
C SER A 141 0.26 -5.53 -2.43
N LEU A 142 0.23 -5.81 -3.73
CA LEU A 142 -0.98 -5.90 -4.53
C LEU A 142 -1.03 -7.27 -5.22
N LEU A 143 -1.54 -8.28 -4.51
CA LEU A 143 -1.60 -9.65 -5.01
C LEU A 143 -2.82 -9.85 -5.91
N SER A 144 -2.58 -10.22 -7.17
CA SER A 144 -3.60 -10.41 -8.22
C SER A 144 -4.30 -9.12 -8.68
N LEU A 145 -3.73 -7.96 -8.34
CA LEU A 145 -4.07 -6.64 -8.86
C LEU A 145 -2.95 -6.19 -9.80
N VAL A 146 -3.30 -5.63 -10.95
CA VAL A 146 -2.36 -5.15 -11.95
C VAL A 146 -2.59 -3.67 -12.24
N PHE A 147 -1.50 -2.93 -12.42
CA PHE A 147 -1.56 -1.61 -13.04
C PHE A 147 -1.61 -1.78 -14.57
N ASP A 148 -2.48 -1.05 -15.25
CA ASP A 148 -2.66 -1.11 -16.71
C ASP A 148 -2.56 0.24 -17.44
N ASP A 149 -2.30 1.34 -16.73
CA ASP A 149 -2.03 2.67 -17.29
C ASP A 149 -0.65 3.20 -16.89
N GLU A 150 0.32 3.11 -17.80
CA GLU A 150 1.70 3.56 -17.59
C GLU A 150 1.80 5.07 -17.27
N ASN A 151 0.95 5.89 -17.90
CA ASN A 151 0.97 7.34 -17.70
C ASN A 151 0.48 7.70 -16.31
N LEU A 152 -0.58 7.05 -15.83
CA LEU A 152 -1.11 7.27 -14.49
C LEU A 152 -0.14 6.79 -13.41
N VAL A 153 0.52 5.64 -13.61
CA VAL A 153 1.53 5.13 -12.68
C VAL A 153 2.73 6.08 -12.59
N THR A 154 3.26 6.52 -13.73
CA THR A 154 4.36 7.49 -13.78
C THR A 154 3.98 8.82 -13.12
N LYS A 155 2.75 9.29 -13.36
CA LYS A 155 2.20 10.48 -12.71
C LYS A 155 2.05 10.30 -11.19
N PHE A 156 1.60 9.15 -10.74
CA PHE A 156 1.43 8.86 -9.31
C PHE A 156 2.74 9.00 -8.54
N PHE A 157 3.82 8.38 -9.03
CA PHE A 157 5.13 8.46 -8.37
C PHE A 157 5.75 9.87 -8.45
N SER A 158 5.61 10.55 -9.60
CA SER A 158 6.10 11.94 -9.74
C SER A 158 5.32 12.95 -8.88
N SER A 159 4.08 12.63 -8.50
CA SER A 159 3.24 13.42 -7.57
C SER A 159 3.61 13.26 -6.08
N CYS A 160 4.68 12.52 -5.75
CA CYS A 160 5.16 12.26 -4.39
C CYS A 160 6.59 12.82 -4.18
N PRO A 161 6.80 14.15 -4.21
CA PRO A 161 8.14 14.76 -4.25
C PRO A 161 8.97 14.59 -2.96
N ALA A 162 8.36 14.14 -1.87
CA ALA A 162 9.00 13.93 -0.57
C ALA A 162 9.33 12.45 -0.30
N LEU A 163 9.14 11.55 -1.27
CA LEU A 163 9.28 10.11 -1.07
C LEU A 163 10.72 9.71 -0.76
N GLU A 164 10.92 9.08 0.40
CA GLU A 164 12.22 8.61 0.92
C GLU A 164 12.31 7.07 0.94
N SER A 165 11.17 6.38 1.08
CA SER A 165 11.08 4.91 1.11
C SER A 165 9.96 4.43 0.19
N LEU A 166 10.28 3.48 -0.69
CA LEU A 166 9.34 2.88 -1.62
C LEU A 166 9.48 1.36 -1.59
N GLU A 167 8.37 0.68 -1.34
CA GLU A 167 8.28 -0.78 -1.37
C GLU A 167 7.16 -1.22 -2.31
N LEU A 168 7.48 -2.05 -3.30
CA LEU A 168 6.56 -2.47 -4.33
C LEU A 168 6.56 -3.99 -4.48
N PHE A 169 5.40 -4.60 -4.28
CA PHE A 169 5.10 -6.01 -4.54
C PHE A 169 3.82 -6.07 -5.40
N CYS A 170 3.92 -5.56 -6.61
CA CYS A 170 2.80 -5.38 -7.55
C CYS A 170 3.20 -5.85 -8.96
N GLU A 171 2.23 -5.88 -9.86
CA GLU A 171 2.45 -6.24 -11.28
C GLU A 171 2.10 -5.06 -12.19
N PHE A 172 2.92 -4.84 -13.22
CA PHE A 172 2.72 -3.80 -14.22
C PHE A 172 2.48 -4.45 -15.59
N SER A 173 1.27 -4.33 -16.14
CA SER A 173 0.88 -5.06 -17.36
C SER A 173 1.65 -4.58 -18.61
N ASN A 174 2.82 -5.19 -18.89
CA ASN A 174 3.69 -4.91 -20.04
C ASN A 174 4.11 -3.42 -20.16
N MET A 175 4.45 -2.79 -19.03
CA MET A 175 4.86 -1.37 -19.00
C MET A 175 6.38 -1.20 -19.02
N ASN A 176 6.83 -0.04 -19.51
CA ASN A 176 8.20 0.41 -19.36
C ASN A 176 8.22 1.61 -18.40
N LEU A 177 8.34 1.34 -17.10
CA LEU A 177 8.25 2.38 -16.08
C LEU A 177 9.57 3.12 -15.93
N ILE A 178 9.52 4.44 -15.98
CA ILE A 178 10.65 5.31 -15.65
C ILE A 178 10.32 6.03 -14.34
N LEU A 179 10.96 5.60 -13.26
CA LEU A 179 10.79 6.17 -11.93
C LEU A 179 11.94 7.13 -11.61
N SER A 180 11.66 8.43 -11.64
CA SER A 180 12.61 9.46 -11.22
C SER A 180 12.29 9.92 -9.80
N LEU A 181 13.06 9.43 -8.83
CA LEU A 181 12.80 9.59 -7.40
C LEU A 181 14.05 10.16 -6.69
N PRO A 182 14.31 11.48 -6.81
CA PRO A 182 15.57 12.07 -6.37
C PRO A 182 15.80 12.08 -4.86
N ARG A 183 14.76 11.88 -4.05
CA ARG A 183 14.87 11.81 -2.58
C ARG A 183 14.83 10.39 -2.02
N LEU A 184 14.67 9.40 -2.88
CA LEU A 184 14.56 8.01 -2.47
C LEU A 184 15.87 7.53 -1.85
N LYS A 185 15.77 6.92 -0.68
CA LYS A 185 16.89 6.34 0.09
C LYS A 185 16.76 4.83 0.16
N CYS A 186 15.54 4.33 0.37
CA CYS A 186 15.23 2.91 0.43
C CYS A 186 14.30 2.52 -0.71
N PHE A 187 14.69 1.49 -1.46
CA PHE A 187 13.86 0.88 -2.49
C PHE A 187 13.78 -0.63 -2.29
N VAL A 188 12.58 -1.14 -2.12
CA VAL A 188 12.28 -2.57 -2.11
C VAL A 188 11.38 -2.89 -3.30
N TYR A 189 11.79 -3.86 -4.10
CA TYR A 189 11.01 -4.33 -5.23
C TYR A 189 10.89 -5.85 -5.19
N GLY A 190 9.68 -6.37 -5.33
CA GLY A 190 9.39 -7.79 -5.46
C GLY A 190 8.50 -8.06 -6.67
N GLU A 191 9.03 -8.78 -7.65
CA GLU A 191 8.26 -9.26 -8.80
C GLU A 191 7.30 -10.39 -8.36
N ASN A 192 6.02 -10.26 -8.71
CA ASN A 192 5.03 -11.31 -8.42
C ASN A 192 5.00 -12.39 -9.53
N GLU A 193 4.48 -12.07 -10.72
CA GLU A 193 4.17 -13.09 -11.74
C GLU A 193 4.72 -12.79 -13.14
N LYS A 194 4.82 -11.52 -13.54
CA LYS A 194 5.27 -11.11 -14.88
C LYS A 194 6.46 -10.18 -14.81
N SER A 195 7.29 -10.28 -15.84
CA SER A 195 8.47 -9.46 -16.01
C SER A 195 8.06 -8.03 -16.30
N ASP A 196 8.40 -7.13 -15.39
CA ASP A 196 8.16 -5.71 -15.52
C ASP A 196 9.47 -5.03 -15.90
N ASN A 197 9.43 -4.13 -16.89
CA ASN A 197 10.58 -3.34 -17.27
C ASN A 197 10.57 -2.06 -16.45
N ILE A 198 11.48 -1.98 -15.47
CA ILE A 198 11.58 -0.83 -14.56
C ILE A 198 12.94 -0.18 -14.72
N GLN A 199 12.91 1.11 -15.05
CA GLN A 199 14.05 2.00 -14.99
C GLN A 199 13.94 2.89 -13.76
N LEU A 200 14.93 2.83 -12.87
CA LEU A 200 14.98 3.62 -11.65
C LEU A 200 16.12 4.64 -11.71
N CYS A 201 15.77 5.92 -11.58
CA CYS A 201 16.69 7.04 -11.43
C CYS A 201 16.58 7.61 -10.00
N ALA A 202 17.45 7.14 -9.10
CA ALA A 202 17.43 7.50 -7.68
C ALA A 202 18.86 7.83 -7.17
N PRO A 203 19.36 9.06 -7.40
CA PRO A 203 20.74 9.45 -7.08
C PRO A 203 21.14 9.34 -5.60
N ASN A 204 20.15 9.42 -4.70
CA ASN A 204 20.35 9.37 -3.25
C ASN A 204 19.99 8.01 -2.64
N LEU A 205 19.81 6.97 -3.46
CA LEU A 205 19.47 5.63 -2.98
C LEU A 205 20.63 5.04 -2.18
N THR A 206 20.38 4.66 -0.93
CA THR A 206 21.37 4.07 -0.01
C THR A 206 21.14 2.59 0.21
N ASP A 207 19.89 2.14 0.12
CA ASP A 207 19.44 0.78 0.41
C ASP A 207 18.56 0.27 -0.73
N LEU A 208 19.01 -0.83 -1.35
CA LEU A 208 18.31 -1.52 -2.43
C LEU A 208 18.00 -2.95 -1.99
N ASN A 209 16.74 -3.35 -2.04
CA ASN A 209 16.33 -4.73 -1.88
C ASN A 209 15.51 -5.16 -3.10
N PHE A 210 16.00 -6.14 -3.83
CA PHE A 210 15.47 -6.50 -5.13
C PHE A 210 15.20 -7.99 -5.23
N HIS A 211 13.94 -8.36 -5.44
CA HIS A 211 13.48 -9.73 -5.65
C HIS A 211 12.83 -9.81 -7.02
N GLY A 212 13.47 -10.43 -8.01
CA GLY A 212 12.98 -10.37 -9.39
C GLY A 212 13.30 -11.59 -10.25
N CYS A 213 12.66 -11.69 -11.41
CA CYS A 213 12.95 -12.73 -12.38
C CYS A 213 14.17 -12.38 -13.22
N ILE A 214 15.08 -13.34 -13.44
CA ILE A 214 16.33 -13.14 -14.22
C ILE A 214 16.05 -12.70 -15.66
N SER A 215 14.90 -13.08 -16.23
CA SER A 215 14.52 -12.79 -17.61
C SER A 215 13.98 -11.39 -17.86
N SER A 216 13.82 -10.58 -16.82
CA SER A 216 13.25 -9.23 -16.89
C SER A 216 14.37 -8.19 -17.13
N ASP A 217 14.08 -7.13 -17.90
CA ASP A 217 15.04 -6.06 -18.15
C ASP A 217 14.95 -4.99 -17.05
N TYR A 218 15.95 -4.93 -16.19
CA TYR A 218 16.04 -3.92 -15.12
C TYR A 218 17.17 -2.93 -15.40
N ASN A 219 16.85 -1.64 -15.42
CA ASN A 219 17.81 -0.57 -15.67
C ASN A 219 17.90 0.34 -14.44
N LEU A 220 18.94 0.14 -13.62
CA LEU A 220 19.19 1.01 -12.46
C LEU A 220 20.28 2.01 -12.81
N GLU A 221 19.96 3.30 -12.76
CA GLU A 221 20.89 4.38 -13.09
C GLU A 221 21.19 5.26 -11.87
N ASN A 222 22.39 5.87 -11.89
CA ASN A 222 22.83 6.87 -10.89
C ASN A 222 22.87 6.35 -9.44
N LEU A 223 23.29 5.11 -9.21
CA LEU A 223 23.39 4.50 -7.88
C LEU A 223 24.65 4.90 -7.06
N ALA A 224 25.17 6.11 -7.25
CA ALA A 224 26.44 6.53 -6.65
C ALA A 224 26.42 6.58 -5.11
N SER A 225 25.23 6.71 -4.50
CA SER A 225 25.04 6.78 -3.05
C SER A 225 24.75 5.41 -2.40
N LEU A 226 24.73 4.32 -3.17
CA LEU A 226 24.29 3.02 -2.69
C LEU A 226 25.30 2.41 -1.70
N THR A 227 24.82 2.06 -0.50
CA THR A 227 25.64 1.50 0.58
C THR A 227 25.29 0.05 0.90
N SER A 228 24.04 -0.35 0.66
CA SER A 228 23.52 -1.68 0.93
C SER A 228 22.67 -2.15 -0.25
N ALA A 229 22.91 -3.38 -0.69
CA ALA A 229 22.15 -4.03 -1.75
C ALA A 229 21.94 -5.50 -1.42
N ASP A 230 20.67 -5.92 -1.38
CA ASP A 230 20.25 -7.32 -1.33
C ASP A 230 19.52 -7.63 -2.64
N ILE A 231 20.04 -8.59 -3.41
CA ILE A 231 19.53 -8.92 -4.73
C ILE A 231 19.30 -10.42 -4.79
N PHE A 232 18.03 -10.79 -4.82
CA PHE A 232 17.56 -12.14 -5.02
C PHE A 232 16.93 -12.26 -6.40
N MET A 233 17.48 -13.15 -7.24
CA MET A 233 16.94 -13.40 -8.56
C MET A 233 16.54 -14.86 -8.73
N PHE A 234 15.41 -15.11 -9.38
CA PHE A 234 14.88 -16.45 -9.62
C PHE A 234 14.57 -16.71 -11.10
N THR A 235 14.55 -17.98 -11.48
CA THR A 235 14.02 -18.46 -12.78
C THR A 235 12.56 -18.89 -12.58
N LYS A 236 11.67 -18.52 -13.50
CA LYS A 236 10.27 -19.01 -13.51
C LYS A 236 10.16 -20.47 -13.93
#